data_AF-A0A5N6VA91-F1
#
_entry.id   AF-A0A5N6VA91-F1
#
_cell.length_a   1.000
_cell.length_b   1.000
_cell.length_c   1.000
_cell.angle_alpha   90.00
_cell.angle_beta   90.00
_cell.angle_gamma   90.00
#
_symmetry.space_group_name_H-M   'P 1'
#
loop_
_entity.id
_entity.type
_entity.pdbx_description
1 polymer ?
#
loop_
_entity_poly.entity_id
_entity_poly.type
_entity_poly.pdbx_seq_one_letter_code
_entity_poly.pdbx_strand_id
1 'polypeptide(L)'
;MPSPFLTPGSQSQLDSLALLQLRRDQTIPTILQLHDETNAGYKEGKVTNTRFGSFPHSTLCDQPWGSQIIASKVDTGSRGRTQSKKLKRKADELDSSTQAEDKPSPQTPVAASSGFLHLLYPTPELWTASLPHRTQVVYTPDYSYILHRLRARPGSTVIEAGAGSGSFTHASVRAVFNGYPSDDQSTKKRRLGKVCSFEFHAQRAEKIRVEVNKHGLDGLVEVTHRDVYEDGFLLGDPKTGESPKANAIFLDLPAPWLALKHLVRNPPEGTESPLDPTSPVYICTFSPCLEQVQRTISTLRQLGWLGISMVEVNNRRIEAKRERVGLDYENIRGTVVFPKSVDEAVERTRALEERSQLFRATQNQSDGDSTPAPKTETDTPARQQGSEVPVYKQGRMMTRSELDLKNHTSYLVFAVLPREWTEEDEKRCREKWPSNRVQEPQGPQKSKKQLKREAKEQRDLQKKEQSQLETESQKE
;
A
#
# COMPACT_ATOMS: atom_id res chain seq x y z
N MET A 1 -3.86 -9.04 21.18
CA MET A 1 -4.18 -10.12 20.22
C MET A 1 -3.28 -9.96 19.01
N PRO A 2 -2.82 -11.06 18.38
CA PRO A 2 -2.07 -10.98 17.13
C PRO A 2 -2.90 -10.33 16.03
N SER A 3 -2.27 -9.49 15.21
CA SER A 3 -2.93 -8.85 14.08
C SER A 3 -3.17 -9.85 12.95
N PRO A 4 -4.39 -9.95 12.39
CA PRO A 4 -4.67 -10.79 11.22
C PRO A 4 -3.94 -10.30 9.95
N PHE A 5 -3.39 -9.08 9.94
CA PHE A 5 -2.56 -8.56 8.84
C PHE A 5 -1.14 -9.13 8.81
N LEU A 6 -0.65 -9.63 9.95
CA LEU A 6 0.76 -10.02 10.14
C LEU A 6 0.90 -11.52 10.41
N THR A 7 -0.01 -12.08 11.20
CA THR A 7 -0.04 -13.50 11.56
C THR A 7 -1.45 -14.07 11.36
N PRO A 8 -1.96 -14.11 10.12
CA PRO A 8 -3.26 -14.72 9.87
C PRO A 8 -3.20 -16.22 10.25
N GLY A 9 -4.15 -16.67 11.07
CA GLY A 9 -4.37 -18.09 11.32
C GLY A 9 -4.83 -18.83 10.05
N SER A 10 -5.07 -20.14 10.14
CA SER A 10 -5.56 -20.93 8.99
C SER A 10 -7.04 -20.69 8.65
N GLN A 11 -7.81 -20.21 9.62
CA GLN A 11 -9.26 -20.01 9.54
C GLN A 11 -9.65 -18.61 10.02
N SER A 12 -10.84 -18.17 9.61
CA SER A 12 -11.47 -16.95 10.09
C SER A 12 -11.92 -17.09 11.54
N GLN A 13 -11.81 -15.99 12.30
CA GLN A 13 -12.13 -15.95 13.73
C GLN A 13 -13.13 -14.84 14.03
N LEU A 14 -13.93 -15.02 15.09
CA LEU A 14 -14.77 -13.96 15.63
C LEU A 14 -13.92 -12.80 16.16
N ASP A 15 -14.50 -11.61 16.14
CA ASP A 15 -13.92 -10.33 16.53
C ASP A 15 -12.63 -9.96 15.77
N SER A 16 -12.34 -10.67 14.68
CA SER A 16 -11.26 -10.36 13.75
C SER A 16 -11.80 -9.72 12.47
N LEU A 17 -10.96 -8.86 11.87
CA LEU A 17 -11.21 -8.30 10.54
C LEU A 17 -11.12 -9.40 9.49
N ALA A 18 -12.10 -9.42 8.59
CA ALA A 18 -12.12 -10.23 7.38
C ALA A 18 -12.45 -9.37 6.16
N LEU A 19 -11.96 -9.77 4.99
CA LEU A 19 -12.23 -9.08 3.73
C LEU A 19 -13.14 -9.96 2.86
N LEU A 20 -14.32 -9.44 2.55
CA LEU A 20 -15.32 -10.11 1.73
C LEU A 20 -15.18 -9.67 0.28
N GLN A 21 -14.55 -10.50 -0.55
CA GLN A 21 -14.35 -10.20 -1.95
C GLN A 21 -15.56 -10.63 -2.79
N LEU A 22 -16.25 -9.64 -3.37
CA LEU A 22 -17.45 -9.85 -4.18
C LEU A 22 -17.12 -9.94 -5.67
N ARG A 23 -16.22 -9.07 -6.14
CA ARG A 23 -15.65 -9.04 -7.49
C ARG A 23 -14.27 -8.40 -7.42
N ARG A 24 -13.54 -8.39 -8.55
CA ARG A 24 -12.13 -7.96 -8.65
C ARG A 24 -11.82 -6.67 -7.86
N ASP A 25 -12.62 -5.63 -8.06
CA ASP A 25 -12.42 -4.31 -7.44
C ASP A 25 -13.54 -3.96 -6.43
N GLN A 26 -14.17 -4.97 -5.83
CA GLN A 26 -15.17 -4.75 -4.79
C GLN A 26 -14.95 -5.73 -3.65
N THR A 27 -14.34 -5.20 -2.60
CA THR A 27 -14.07 -5.90 -1.35
C THR A 27 -14.70 -5.11 -0.22
N ILE A 28 -15.41 -5.79 0.67
CA ILE A 28 -16.04 -5.18 1.84
C ILE A 28 -15.26 -5.62 3.08
N PRO A 29 -14.64 -4.70 3.84
CA PRO A 29 -14.04 -5.02 5.12
C PRO A 29 -15.14 -5.16 6.17
N THR A 30 -15.08 -6.21 6.99
CA THR A 30 -16.02 -6.42 8.08
C THR A 30 -15.38 -7.12 9.26
N ILE A 31 -15.78 -6.76 10.47
CA ILE A 31 -15.40 -7.50 11.69
C ILE A 31 -16.42 -8.62 11.88
N LEU A 32 -15.94 -9.86 11.91
CA LEU A 32 -16.79 -11.04 12.09
C LEU A 32 -17.33 -11.07 13.52
N GLN A 33 -18.65 -11.09 13.68
CA GLN A 33 -19.32 -11.04 14.98
C GLN A 33 -20.63 -11.81 14.84
N LEU A 34 -21.03 -12.56 15.86
CA LEU A 34 -22.31 -13.29 15.81
C LEU A 34 -23.50 -12.38 16.08
N HIS A 35 -23.30 -11.31 16.85
CA HIS A 35 -24.36 -10.39 17.25
C HIS A 35 -24.21 -9.04 16.57
N ASP A 36 -25.34 -8.38 16.37
CA ASP A 36 -25.40 -7.06 15.77
C ASP A 36 -25.49 -6.00 16.87
N GLU A 37 -24.44 -5.19 17.03
CA GLU A 37 -24.42 -4.05 17.94
C GLU A 37 -25.45 -2.97 17.55
N THR A 38 -25.75 -2.86 16.26
CA THR A 38 -26.74 -1.91 15.72
C THR A 38 -28.17 -2.45 15.72
N ASN A 39 -28.35 -3.70 16.18
CA ASN A 39 -29.64 -4.35 16.39
C ASN A 39 -30.55 -4.30 15.15
N ALA A 40 -30.03 -4.62 13.96
CA ALA A 40 -30.81 -4.74 12.73
C ALA A 40 -31.87 -5.87 12.80
N GLY A 41 -31.73 -6.75 13.81
CA GLY A 41 -32.79 -7.66 14.25
C GLY A 41 -32.96 -8.91 13.38
N TYR A 42 -31.98 -9.27 12.55
CA TYR A 42 -31.97 -10.55 11.83
C TYR A 42 -31.99 -11.74 12.81
N LYS A 43 -32.70 -12.81 12.45
CA LYS A 43 -32.79 -14.02 13.29
C LYS A 43 -31.47 -14.78 13.33
N GLU A 44 -30.65 -14.54 12.32
CA GLU A 44 -29.35 -15.16 12.07
C GLU A 44 -28.18 -14.35 12.68
N GLY A 45 -28.46 -13.24 13.38
CA GLY A 45 -27.45 -12.39 14.01
C GLY A 45 -26.93 -11.28 13.10
N LYS A 46 -25.62 -11.03 13.09
CA LYS A 46 -25.02 -10.03 12.19
C LYS A 46 -24.98 -10.55 10.76
N VAL A 47 -25.52 -9.78 9.80
CA VAL A 47 -25.60 -10.16 8.39
C VAL A 47 -25.00 -9.07 7.52
N THR A 48 -24.06 -9.44 6.65
CA THR A 48 -23.57 -8.54 5.60
C THR A 48 -24.43 -8.71 4.34
N ASN A 49 -25.13 -7.65 3.94
CA ASN A 49 -25.98 -7.64 2.76
C ASN A 49 -25.26 -7.03 1.56
N THR A 50 -25.40 -7.67 0.40
CA THR A 50 -24.79 -7.23 -0.85
C THR A 50 -25.76 -7.43 -2.02
N ARG A 51 -25.44 -6.85 -3.18
CA ARG A 51 -26.19 -7.11 -4.43
C ARG A 51 -26.14 -8.58 -4.90
N PHE A 52 -25.22 -9.37 -4.36
CA PHE A 52 -25.03 -10.78 -4.69
C PHE A 52 -25.66 -11.72 -3.67
N GLY A 53 -26.30 -11.18 -2.62
CA GLY A 53 -26.96 -11.95 -1.57
C GLY A 53 -26.62 -11.49 -0.16
N SER A 54 -27.18 -12.18 0.81
CA SER A 54 -27.03 -11.94 2.25
C SER A 54 -26.10 -12.99 2.87
N PHE A 55 -25.17 -12.55 3.70
CA PHE A 55 -24.12 -13.39 4.28
C PHE A 55 -24.12 -13.23 5.80
N PRO A 56 -24.80 -14.11 6.55
CA PRO A 56 -24.73 -14.15 8.00
C PRO A 56 -23.31 -14.44 8.46
N HIS A 57 -22.82 -13.72 9.49
CA HIS A 57 -21.45 -13.88 9.95
C HIS A 57 -21.19 -15.25 10.58
N SER A 58 -22.25 -15.94 11.03
CA SER A 58 -22.19 -17.35 11.44
C SER A 58 -21.74 -18.29 10.34
N THR A 59 -21.98 -17.98 9.05
CA THR A 59 -21.46 -18.78 7.92
C THR A 59 -20.05 -18.39 7.49
N LEU A 60 -19.54 -17.27 8.01
CA LEU A 60 -18.21 -16.73 7.70
C LEU A 60 -17.17 -17.09 8.77
N CYS A 61 -17.61 -17.50 9.96
CA CYS A 61 -16.76 -17.92 11.07
C CYS A 61 -16.21 -19.34 10.87
N ASP A 62 -15.01 -19.60 11.39
CA ASP A 62 -14.32 -20.90 11.38
C ASP A 62 -14.16 -21.49 9.97
N GLN A 63 -14.16 -20.63 8.96
CA GLN A 63 -13.95 -21.01 7.56
C GLN A 63 -12.47 -20.86 7.20
N PRO A 64 -11.87 -21.80 6.46
CA PRO A 64 -10.53 -21.62 5.91
C PRO A 64 -10.46 -20.34 5.06
N TRP A 65 -9.37 -19.59 5.17
CA TRP A 65 -9.19 -18.43 4.30
C TRP A 65 -9.11 -18.83 2.82
N GLY A 66 -9.70 -18.02 1.95
CA GLY A 66 -9.88 -18.31 0.52
C GLY A 66 -11.16 -19.05 0.18
N SER A 67 -11.94 -19.49 1.18
CA SER A 67 -13.20 -20.21 0.95
C SER A 67 -14.21 -19.39 0.17
N GLN A 68 -14.86 -20.05 -0.80
CA GLN A 68 -16.03 -19.52 -1.49
C GLN A 68 -17.29 -19.79 -0.65
N ILE A 69 -17.95 -18.72 -0.21
CA ILE A 69 -19.14 -18.81 0.64
C ILE A 69 -20.37 -18.45 -0.17
N ILE A 70 -21.37 -19.32 -0.17
CA ILE A 70 -22.66 -19.12 -0.87
C ILE A 70 -23.56 -18.21 -0.02
N ALA A 71 -24.34 -17.36 -0.68
CA ALA A 71 -25.34 -16.52 -0.03
C ALA A 71 -26.38 -17.36 0.73
N SER A 72 -27.00 -16.78 1.76
CA SER A 72 -28.09 -17.39 2.52
C SER A 72 -29.43 -16.72 2.21
N LYS A 73 -30.52 -17.49 2.34
CA LYS A 73 -31.90 -16.99 2.33
C LYS A 73 -32.16 -16.28 3.66
N VAL A 74 -32.07 -14.95 3.64
CA VAL A 74 -32.36 -14.09 4.80
C VAL A 74 -33.56 -13.22 4.45
N ASP A 75 -34.50 -13.04 5.38
CA ASP A 75 -35.64 -12.13 5.20
C ASP A 75 -35.21 -10.67 5.33
N THR A 76 -34.75 -10.12 4.21
CA THR A 76 -34.33 -8.72 4.07
C THR A 76 -35.49 -7.78 3.71
N GLY A 77 -36.62 -8.33 3.23
CA GLY A 77 -37.69 -7.56 2.57
C GLY A 77 -38.86 -7.18 3.46
N SER A 78 -39.24 -8.01 4.44
CA SER A 78 -40.42 -7.74 5.28
C SER A 78 -40.21 -6.61 6.31
N ARG A 79 -38.96 -6.19 6.53
CA ARG A 79 -38.56 -5.36 7.68
C ARG A 79 -38.28 -3.89 7.39
N GLY A 80 -37.89 -3.54 6.16
CA GLY A 80 -37.80 -2.12 5.74
C GLY A 80 -39.14 -1.38 5.84
N ARG A 81 -40.27 -2.11 5.74
CA ARG A 81 -41.63 -1.57 5.86
C ARG A 81 -42.15 -1.50 7.29
N THR A 82 -41.54 -2.23 8.24
CA THR A 82 -41.95 -2.24 9.66
C THR A 82 -41.19 -1.25 10.52
N GLN A 83 -39.96 -0.83 10.16
CA GLN A 83 -39.27 0.24 10.88
C GLN A 83 -40.01 1.58 10.82
N SER A 84 -40.64 1.92 9.68
CA SER A 84 -41.47 3.13 9.56
C SER A 84 -42.75 3.07 10.41
N LYS A 85 -43.32 1.87 10.62
CA LYS A 85 -44.48 1.66 11.51
C LYS A 85 -44.09 1.61 12.99
N LYS A 86 -42.91 1.09 13.35
CA LYS A 86 -42.43 1.05 14.74
C LYS A 86 -41.98 2.42 15.24
N LEU A 87 -41.34 3.25 14.41
CA LEU A 87 -40.99 4.62 14.77
C LEU A 87 -42.23 5.49 15.06
N LYS A 88 -43.38 5.20 14.41
CA LYS A 88 -44.64 5.92 14.64
C LYS A 88 -45.42 5.45 15.87
N ARG A 89 -45.13 4.25 16.41
CA ARG A 89 -45.75 3.73 17.64
C ARG A 89 -44.89 3.95 18.89
N LYS A 90 -43.58 4.14 18.74
CA LYS A 90 -42.64 4.32 19.87
C LYS A 90 -42.60 5.75 20.44
N ALA A 91 -43.35 6.69 19.86
CA ALA A 91 -43.52 8.04 20.41
C ALA A 91 -44.65 8.12 21.47
N ASP A 92 -45.54 7.12 21.54
CA ASP A 92 -46.75 7.17 22.39
C ASP A 92 -46.73 6.22 23.60
N GLU A 93 -45.72 5.36 23.76
CA GLU A 93 -45.62 4.47 24.92
C GLU A 93 -44.20 4.50 25.48
N LEU A 94 -43.96 5.47 26.35
CA LEU A 94 -42.81 5.52 27.24
C LEU A 94 -43.31 5.49 28.69
N ASP A 95 -43.83 4.34 29.13
CA ASP A 95 -43.65 3.94 30.53
C ASP A 95 -43.87 2.44 30.71
N SER A 96 -43.07 1.86 31.61
CA SER A 96 -43.11 0.51 32.20
C SER A 96 -42.14 -0.60 31.72
N SER A 97 -41.33 -0.97 32.72
CA SER A 97 -40.70 -2.26 33.03
C SER A 97 -39.60 -2.85 32.14
N THR A 98 -38.41 -2.85 32.73
CA THR A 98 -37.26 -3.71 32.46
C THR A 98 -37.52 -5.15 32.88
N GLN A 99 -37.49 -6.08 31.93
CA GLN A 99 -37.14 -7.48 32.17
C GLN A 99 -36.00 -7.88 31.21
N ALA A 100 -34.96 -8.46 31.78
CA ALA A 100 -33.84 -9.03 31.05
C ALA A 100 -34.27 -10.42 30.54
N GLU A 101 -34.58 -10.51 29.24
CA GLU A 101 -34.78 -11.79 28.56
C GLU A 101 -33.46 -12.30 27.97
N ASP A 102 -33.20 -13.59 28.21
CA ASP A 102 -32.12 -14.38 27.62
C ASP A 102 -32.07 -14.21 26.08
N LYS A 103 -30.88 -13.90 25.54
CA LYS A 103 -30.68 -13.76 24.10
C LYS A 103 -30.81 -15.13 23.41
N PRO A 104 -31.74 -15.32 22.46
CA PRO A 104 -31.84 -16.57 21.71
C PRO A 104 -30.61 -16.76 20.80
N SER A 105 -30.13 -18.00 20.71
CA SER A 105 -29.10 -18.41 19.76
C SER A 105 -29.57 -18.14 18.31
N PRO A 106 -28.71 -17.63 17.42
CA PRO A 106 -29.09 -17.31 16.05
C PRO A 106 -29.57 -18.54 15.28
N GLN A 107 -30.62 -18.38 14.48
CA GLN A 107 -31.18 -19.44 13.65
C GLN A 107 -30.17 -19.90 12.59
N THR A 108 -30.12 -21.21 12.31
CA THR A 108 -29.21 -21.79 11.30
C THR A 108 -29.54 -21.24 9.90
N PRO A 109 -28.56 -20.60 9.22
CA PRO A 109 -28.77 -20.05 7.87
C PRO A 109 -29.04 -21.14 6.83
N VAL A 110 -29.96 -20.88 5.90
CA VAL A 110 -30.26 -21.77 4.77
C VAL A 110 -29.63 -21.21 3.50
N ALA A 111 -28.90 -22.03 2.74
CA ALA A 111 -28.26 -21.60 1.51
C ALA A 111 -29.26 -21.11 0.45
N ALA A 112 -28.91 -20.02 -0.24
CA ALA A 112 -29.61 -19.50 -1.40
C ALA A 112 -29.23 -20.27 -2.68
N SER A 113 -30.03 -20.12 -3.74
CA SER A 113 -29.81 -20.81 -5.02
C SER A 113 -28.68 -20.21 -5.87
N SER A 114 -28.24 -18.98 -5.56
CA SER A 114 -27.22 -18.26 -6.32
C SER A 114 -26.59 -17.16 -5.48
N GLY A 115 -25.39 -16.74 -5.87
CA GLY A 115 -24.65 -15.69 -5.19
C GLY A 115 -23.56 -16.26 -4.29
N PHE A 116 -22.37 -15.69 -4.37
CA PHE A 116 -21.23 -16.09 -3.56
C PHE A 116 -20.28 -14.92 -3.32
N LEU A 117 -19.39 -15.10 -2.36
CA LEU A 117 -18.21 -14.26 -2.11
C LEU A 117 -17.00 -15.14 -1.80
N HIS A 118 -15.81 -14.56 -1.82
CA HIS A 118 -14.61 -15.18 -1.27
C HIS A 118 -14.23 -14.51 0.05
N LEU A 119 -13.96 -15.32 1.06
CA LEU A 119 -13.53 -14.87 2.38
C LEU A 119 -12.00 -14.81 2.43
N LEU A 120 -11.42 -13.62 2.53
CA LEU A 120 -9.98 -13.41 2.51
C LEU A 120 -9.48 -12.84 3.84
N TYR A 121 -8.29 -13.27 4.26
CA TYR A 121 -7.59 -12.63 5.36
C TYR A 121 -7.14 -11.23 4.93
N PRO A 122 -7.05 -10.27 5.88
CA PRO A 122 -6.68 -8.92 5.53
C PRO A 122 -5.21 -8.83 5.13
N THR A 123 -4.94 -8.14 4.03
CA THR A 123 -3.60 -7.71 3.63
C THR A 123 -3.62 -6.19 3.43
N PRO A 124 -2.50 -5.48 3.64
CA PRO A 124 -2.40 -4.06 3.31
C PRO A 124 -2.89 -3.74 1.89
N GLU A 125 -2.62 -4.56 0.88
CA GLU A 125 -3.05 -4.33 -0.50
C GLU A 125 -4.57 -4.40 -0.67
N LEU A 126 -5.19 -5.46 -0.13
CA LEU A 126 -6.65 -5.60 -0.19
C LEU A 126 -7.35 -4.57 0.68
N TRP A 127 -6.75 -4.22 1.82
CA TRP A 127 -7.22 -3.15 2.69
C TRP A 127 -7.22 -1.81 1.96
N THR A 128 -6.11 -1.41 1.34
CA THR A 128 -6.00 -0.20 0.50
C THR A 128 -7.08 -0.16 -0.57
N ALA A 129 -7.34 -1.29 -1.24
CA ALA A 129 -8.37 -1.38 -2.28
C ALA A 129 -9.81 -1.27 -1.73
N SER A 130 -10.01 -1.53 -0.43
CA SER A 130 -11.32 -1.53 0.23
C SER A 130 -11.61 -0.26 1.04
N LEU A 131 -10.61 0.61 1.21
CA LEU A 131 -10.73 1.83 2.00
C LEU A 131 -11.80 2.76 1.41
N PRO A 132 -12.70 3.33 2.24
CA PRO A 132 -13.53 4.42 1.80
C PRO A 132 -12.64 5.63 1.49
N HIS A 133 -12.70 6.16 0.27
CA HIS A 133 -11.92 7.33 -0.16
C HIS A 133 -12.37 8.58 0.63
N ARG A 134 -11.75 8.82 1.78
CA ARG A 134 -11.98 10.02 2.63
C ARG A 134 -10.95 11.12 2.37
N THR A 135 -9.73 10.72 1.99
CA THR A 135 -8.60 11.59 1.67
C THR A 135 -7.88 11.06 0.43
N GLN A 136 -6.84 11.76 -0.02
CA GLN A 136 -5.85 11.15 -0.90
C GLN A 136 -5.29 9.89 -0.22
N VAL A 137 -5.12 8.83 -1.01
CA VAL A 137 -4.63 7.51 -0.54
C VAL A 137 -3.38 7.16 -1.33
N VAL A 138 -2.32 6.75 -0.64
CA VAL A 138 -1.15 6.15 -1.27
C VAL A 138 -1.49 4.72 -1.67
N TYR A 139 -1.41 4.41 -2.96
CA TYR A 139 -1.74 3.09 -3.51
C TYR A 139 -0.54 2.15 -3.52
N THR A 140 -0.80 0.86 -3.74
CA THR A 140 0.22 -0.20 -3.74
C THR A 140 1.44 0.06 -4.60
N PRO A 141 1.32 0.54 -5.85
CA PRO A 141 2.50 0.82 -6.67
C PRO A 141 3.43 1.84 -6.01
N ASP A 142 2.86 2.92 -5.47
CA ASP A 142 3.62 3.99 -4.81
C ASP A 142 4.23 3.47 -3.50
N TYR A 143 3.42 2.96 -2.56
CA TYR A 143 3.96 2.58 -1.25
C TYR A 143 4.93 1.40 -1.30
N SER A 144 4.75 0.46 -2.24
CA SER A 144 5.69 -0.66 -2.39
C SER A 144 7.05 -0.16 -2.86
N TYR A 145 7.07 0.76 -3.83
CA TYR A 145 8.29 1.40 -4.30
C TYR A 145 8.93 2.29 -3.22
N ILE A 146 8.12 3.07 -2.50
CA ILE A 146 8.56 3.92 -1.39
C ILE A 146 9.21 3.07 -0.30
N LEU A 147 8.52 2.07 0.24
CA LEU A 147 9.02 1.23 1.33
C LEU A 147 10.31 0.50 0.93
N HIS A 148 10.38 0.02 -0.32
CA HIS A 148 11.59 -0.58 -0.86
C HIS A 148 12.76 0.41 -0.89
N ARG A 149 12.54 1.61 -1.46
CA ARG A 149 13.58 2.63 -1.62
C ARG A 149 13.99 3.31 -0.30
N LEU A 150 13.09 3.38 0.68
CA LEU A 150 13.37 3.78 2.06
C LEU A 150 14.11 2.70 2.87
N ARG A 151 14.30 1.50 2.31
CA ARG A 151 14.91 0.35 2.99
C ARG A 151 14.16 -0.03 4.26
N ALA A 152 12.83 0.08 4.25
CA ALA A 152 11.99 -0.43 5.33
C ALA A 152 12.22 -1.94 5.48
N ARG A 153 12.55 -2.37 6.69
CA ARG A 153 12.94 -3.76 6.99
C ARG A 153 12.56 -4.13 8.42
N PRO A 154 12.49 -5.43 8.75
CA PRO A 154 12.24 -5.91 10.10
C PRO A 154 13.10 -5.18 11.15
N GLY A 155 12.48 -4.58 12.16
CA GLY A 155 13.16 -3.81 13.22
C GLY A 155 13.38 -2.32 12.93
N SER A 156 13.01 -1.83 11.75
CA SER A 156 13.08 -0.41 11.42
C SER A 156 12.00 0.42 12.13
N THR A 157 12.31 1.69 12.39
CA THR A 157 11.31 2.66 12.86
C THR A 157 11.00 3.66 11.76
N VAL A 158 9.74 3.69 11.35
CA VAL A 158 9.21 4.56 10.29
C VAL A 158 8.50 5.74 10.93
N ILE A 159 8.81 6.97 10.51
CA ILE A 159 7.94 8.13 10.71
C ILE A 159 7.06 8.28 9.48
N GLU A 160 5.77 8.43 9.70
CA GLU A 160 4.78 8.81 8.70
C GLU A 160 4.11 10.10 9.17
N ALA A 161 4.02 11.12 8.32
CA ALA A 161 3.20 12.30 8.61
C ALA A 161 2.30 12.64 7.44
N GLY A 162 1.01 12.72 7.79
CA GLY A 162 -0.11 12.51 6.88
C GLY A 162 -0.65 11.08 6.99
N ALA A 163 -1.09 10.64 8.17
CA ALA A 163 -1.65 9.29 8.35
C ALA A 163 -2.85 9.01 7.42
N GLY A 164 -3.65 10.03 7.13
CA GLY A 164 -4.66 10.00 6.08
C GLY A 164 -5.73 8.93 6.31
N SER A 165 -5.83 7.98 5.38
CA SER A 165 -6.76 6.83 5.48
C SER A 165 -6.08 5.55 5.99
N GLY A 166 -4.82 5.63 6.46
CA GLY A 166 -4.09 4.49 7.05
C GLY A 166 -3.56 3.45 6.05
N SER A 167 -3.61 3.72 4.73
CA SER A 167 -3.11 2.81 3.69
C SER A 167 -1.61 2.53 3.83
N PHE A 168 -0.80 3.60 3.87
CA PHE A 168 0.64 3.50 4.00
C PHE A 168 1.04 2.97 5.38
N THR A 169 0.32 3.34 6.44
CA THR A 169 0.49 2.81 7.80
C THR A 169 0.46 1.27 7.83
N HIS A 170 -0.58 0.63 7.26
CA HIS A 170 -0.69 -0.84 7.25
C HIS A 170 0.44 -1.51 6.47
N ALA A 171 0.81 -0.95 5.32
CA ALA A 171 1.91 -1.46 4.51
C ALA A 171 3.27 -1.33 5.24
N SER A 172 3.48 -0.21 5.93
CA SER A 172 4.69 0.09 6.69
C SER A 172 4.88 -0.86 7.85
N VAL A 173 3.83 -1.10 8.65
CA VAL A 173 3.92 -2.01 9.80
C VAL A 173 4.34 -3.39 9.36
N ARG A 174 3.72 -3.92 8.30
CA ARG A 174 4.09 -5.24 7.76
C ARG A 174 5.54 -5.26 7.28
N ALA A 175 6.03 -4.18 6.65
CA ALA A 175 7.40 -4.11 6.16
C ALA A 175 8.45 -4.09 7.30
N VAL A 176 8.10 -3.51 8.46
CA VAL A 176 9.03 -3.41 9.60
C VAL A 176 8.82 -4.47 10.68
N PHE A 177 7.77 -5.29 10.58
CA PHE A 177 7.42 -6.27 11.59
C PHE A 177 8.51 -7.32 11.81
N ASN A 178 8.86 -7.57 13.07
CA ASN A 178 9.81 -8.60 13.49
C ASN A 178 9.42 -9.30 14.80
N GLY A 179 8.13 -9.31 15.13
CA GLY A 179 7.54 -9.90 16.34
C GLY A 179 6.71 -8.90 17.15
N TYR A 180 5.91 -9.41 18.08
CA TYR A 180 5.05 -8.56 18.91
C TYR A 180 5.77 -8.07 20.17
N PRO A 181 5.40 -6.90 20.71
CA PRO A 181 5.94 -6.41 21.99
C PRO A 181 5.72 -7.38 23.17
N SER A 182 4.66 -8.19 23.11
CA SER A 182 4.32 -9.19 24.12
C SER A 182 5.16 -10.46 24.09
N ASP A 183 6.00 -10.67 23.07
CA ASP A 183 6.79 -11.89 22.96
C ASP A 183 7.98 -11.85 23.95
N ASP A 184 7.93 -12.71 24.97
CA ASP A 184 8.85 -12.80 26.12
C ASP A 184 10.31 -13.16 25.75
N GLN A 185 10.58 -13.48 24.48
CA GLN A 185 11.92 -13.81 23.96
C GLN A 185 12.73 -12.58 23.51
N SER A 186 12.45 -11.40 24.06
CA SER A 186 13.26 -10.21 23.76
C SER A 186 14.65 -10.33 24.41
N THR A 187 15.60 -10.91 23.68
CA THR A 187 17.02 -10.70 24.02
C THR A 187 17.24 -9.18 24.11
N LYS A 188 17.92 -8.68 25.15
CA LYS A 188 18.14 -7.24 25.45
C LYS A 188 18.68 -6.37 24.29
N LYS A 189 18.97 -6.95 23.12
CA LYS A 189 19.48 -6.29 21.91
C LYS A 189 18.51 -6.28 20.72
N ARG A 190 17.30 -6.87 20.81
CA ARG A 190 16.36 -6.91 19.68
C ARG A 190 15.50 -5.63 19.64
N ARG A 191 15.77 -4.75 18.68
CA ARG A 191 14.89 -3.60 18.39
C ARG A 191 13.66 -4.07 17.61
N LEU A 192 12.47 -3.76 18.13
CA LEU A 192 11.21 -4.05 17.45
C LEU A 192 10.91 -3.00 16.38
N GLY A 193 10.33 -3.43 15.27
CA GLY A 193 9.87 -2.52 14.24
C GLY A 193 8.66 -1.73 14.71
N LYS A 194 8.62 -0.44 14.36
CA LYS A 194 7.56 0.47 14.82
C LYS A 194 7.22 1.50 13.75
N VAL A 195 5.95 1.88 13.67
CA VAL A 195 5.48 3.00 12.83
C VAL A 195 4.97 4.11 13.74
N CYS A 196 5.59 5.28 13.65
CA CYS A 196 5.18 6.49 14.36
C CYS A 196 4.43 7.37 13.37
N SER A 197 3.10 7.38 13.46
CA SER A 197 2.21 8.03 12.51
C SER A 197 1.66 9.33 13.11
N PHE A 198 1.83 10.45 12.41
CA PHE A 198 1.40 11.77 12.84
C PHE A 198 0.25 12.27 11.97
N GLU A 199 -0.82 12.74 12.61
CA GLU A 199 -2.01 13.28 11.95
C GLU A 199 -2.40 14.62 12.59
N PHE A 200 -2.57 15.63 11.74
CA PHE A 200 -2.95 16.98 12.15
C PHE A 200 -4.41 17.08 12.61
N HIS A 201 -5.32 16.30 12.01
CA HIS A 201 -6.74 16.41 12.31
C HIS A 201 -7.18 15.46 13.42
N ALA A 202 -7.49 16.00 14.60
CA ALA A 202 -7.89 15.24 15.80
C ALA A 202 -8.89 14.09 15.54
N GLN A 203 -9.99 14.36 14.84
CA GLN A 203 -11.00 13.33 14.55
C GLN A 203 -10.47 12.20 13.66
N ARG A 204 -9.51 12.48 12.75
CA ARG A 204 -8.89 11.44 11.93
C ARG A 204 -7.89 10.63 12.75
N ALA A 205 -7.06 11.30 13.55
CA ALA A 205 -6.13 10.62 14.45
C ALA A 205 -6.86 9.62 15.35
N GLU A 206 -8.01 10.03 15.92
CA GLU A 206 -8.81 9.16 16.77
C GLU A 206 -9.42 7.97 16.01
N LYS A 207 -9.96 8.21 14.80
CA LYS A 207 -10.45 7.11 13.95
C LYS A 207 -9.36 6.10 13.63
N ILE A 208 -8.16 6.57 13.29
CA ILE A 208 -7.03 5.69 12.99
C ILE A 208 -6.59 4.92 14.24
N ARG A 209 -6.58 5.53 15.44
CA ARG A 209 -6.30 4.80 16.70
C ARG A 209 -7.28 3.66 16.93
N VAL A 210 -8.57 3.92 16.76
CA VAL A 210 -9.61 2.90 16.90
C VAL A 210 -9.44 1.80 15.84
N GLU A 211 -9.13 2.15 14.59
CA GLU A 211 -8.86 1.18 13.52
C GLU A 211 -7.61 0.33 13.82
N VAL A 212 -6.49 0.95 14.20
CA VAL A 212 -5.24 0.27 14.61
C VAL A 212 -5.48 -0.72 15.75
N ASN A 213 -6.24 -0.31 16.76
CA ASN A 213 -6.58 -1.17 17.89
C ASN A 213 -7.44 -2.35 17.44
N LYS A 214 -8.51 -2.11 16.67
CA LYS A 214 -9.39 -3.14 16.12
C LYS A 214 -8.66 -4.12 15.18
N HIS A 215 -7.58 -3.67 14.53
CA HIS A 215 -6.77 -4.49 13.64
C HIS A 215 -5.64 -5.22 14.37
N GLY A 216 -5.53 -5.10 15.70
CA GLY A 216 -4.48 -5.74 16.50
C GLY A 216 -3.08 -5.21 16.21
N LEU A 217 -2.97 -3.97 15.72
CA LEU A 217 -1.69 -3.30 15.41
C LEU A 217 -1.20 -2.42 16.57
N ASP A 218 -1.89 -2.49 17.72
CA ASP A 218 -1.52 -1.82 18.96
C ASP A 218 -0.11 -2.21 19.41
N GLY A 219 0.67 -1.24 19.89
CA GLY A 219 2.09 -1.41 20.25
C GLY A 219 3.07 -1.46 19.07
N LEU A 220 2.60 -1.70 17.82
CA LEU A 220 3.42 -1.61 16.60
C LEU A 220 3.26 -0.27 15.88
N VAL A 221 2.06 0.32 15.96
CA VAL A 221 1.76 1.66 15.46
C VAL A 221 1.51 2.58 16.64
N GLU A 222 2.17 3.73 16.65
CA GLU A 222 1.87 4.81 17.56
C GLU A 222 1.31 6.00 16.78
N VAL A 223 0.06 6.37 17.06
CA VAL A 223 -0.65 7.44 16.36
C VAL A 223 -0.72 8.70 17.22
N THR A 224 -0.03 9.74 16.77
CA THR A 224 0.07 11.02 17.49
C THR A 224 -0.74 12.10 16.76
N HIS A 225 -1.59 12.80 17.49
CA HIS A 225 -2.26 13.99 16.98
C HIS A 225 -1.30 15.18 17.14
N ARG A 226 -0.82 15.75 16.02
CA ARG A 226 0.29 16.70 16.04
C ARG A 226 0.29 17.57 14.79
N ASP A 227 0.56 18.87 14.96
CA ASP A 227 1.05 19.71 13.87
C ASP A 227 2.57 19.55 13.74
N VAL A 228 3.00 18.74 12.78
CA VAL A 228 4.42 18.44 12.58
C VAL A 228 5.23 19.64 12.03
N TYR A 229 4.58 20.71 11.58
CA TYR A 229 5.28 21.92 11.13
C TYR A 229 5.82 22.73 12.31
N GLU A 230 5.06 22.78 13.41
CA GLU A 230 5.43 23.54 14.60
C GLU A 230 6.05 22.63 15.67
N ASP A 231 5.40 21.50 15.97
CA ASP A 231 5.69 20.68 17.14
C ASP A 231 6.56 19.43 16.84
N GLY A 232 7.08 19.31 15.62
CA GLY A 232 8.04 18.27 15.22
C GLY A 232 7.53 16.82 15.41
N PHE A 233 8.47 15.90 15.64
CA PHE A 233 8.24 14.44 15.53
C PHE A 233 8.66 13.63 16.76
N LEU A 234 8.89 14.26 17.91
CA LEU A 234 9.06 13.53 19.18
C LEU A 234 7.78 12.79 19.55
N LEU A 235 7.84 11.74 20.36
CA LEU A 235 6.67 10.99 20.83
C LEU A 235 6.16 11.53 22.16
N GLY A 236 4.84 11.61 22.34
CA GLY A 236 4.24 12.25 23.51
C GLY A 236 4.28 13.78 23.42
N ASP A 237 4.80 14.44 24.46
CA ASP A 237 4.90 15.90 24.52
C ASP A 237 5.93 16.44 23.51
N PRO A 238 5.63 17.52 22.76
CA PRO A 238 6.55 18.04 21.74
C PRO A 238 7.93 18.48 22.24
N LYS A 239 8.06 18.87 23.51
CA LYS A 239 9.30 19.44 24.06
C LYS A 239 10.07 18.44 24.92
N THR A 240 9.34 17.60 25.64
CA THR A 240 9.90 16.64 26.62
C THR A 240 9.76 15.18 26.19
N GLY A 241 9.14 14.95 25.03
CA GLY A 241 8.89 13.64 24.47
C GLY A 241 10.14 12.88 24.07
N GLU A 242 9.95 11.60 23.79
CA GLU A 242 11.05 10.69 23.42
C GLU A 242 11.28 10.67 21.92
N SER A 243 12.54 10.53 21.50
CA SER A 243 12.85 10.31 20.09
C SER A 243 12.33 8.94 19.60
N PRO A 244 11.59 8.89 18.48
CA PRO A 244 11.29 7.62 17.80
C PRO A 244 12.53 6.95 17.21
N LYS A 245 13.68 7.65 17.12
CA LYS A 245 14.93 7.17 16.52
C LYS A 245 14.70 6.62 15.11
N ALA A 246 13.96 7.33 14.27
CA ALA A 246 13.52 6.84 12.98
C ALA A 246 14.67 6.63 12.00
N ASN A 247 14.54 5.61 11.13
CA ASN A 247 15.48 5.32 10.05
C ASN A 247 14.85 5.43 8.65
N ALA A 248 13.53 5.50 8.58
CA ALA A 248 12.78 5.76 7.35
C ALA A 248 11.68 6.80 7.65
N ILE A 249 11.48 7.74 6.73
CA ILE A 249 10.51 8.83 6.87
C ILE A 249 9.69 8.93 5.60
N PHE A 250 8.37 9.03 5.76
CA PHE A 250 7.43 9.31 4.70
C PHE A 250 6.58 10.52 5.05
N LEU A 251 6.60 11.55 4.19
CA LEU A 251 5.82 12.77 4.38
C LEU A 251 4.80 12.91 3.24
N ASP A 252 3.51 12.80 3.57
CA ASP A 252 2.37 13.13 2.72
C ASP A 252 1.68 14.37 3.30
N LEU A 253 2.30 15.52 3.06
CA LEU A 253 1.94 16.80 3.65
C LEU A 253 1.75 17.86 2.55
N PRO A 254 0.87 18.87 2.75
CA PRO A 254 0.74 19.99 1.81
C PRO A 254 2.04 20.79 1.59
N ALA A 255 2.86 20.94 2.63
CA ALA A 255 4.08 21.74 2.63
C ALA A 255 5.22 21.01 3.35
N PRO A 256 5.74 19.89 2.81
CA PRO A 256 6.70 19.04 3.51
C PRO A 256 8.00 19.77 3.86
N TRP A 257 8.40 20.77 3.07
CA TRP A 257 9.59 21.59 3.33
C TRP A 257 9.55 22.32 4.68
N LEU A 258 8.37 22.63 5.22
CA LEU A 258 8.24 23.28 6.54
C LEU A 258 8.53 22.32 7.69
N ALA A 259 8.26 21.03 7.53
CA ALA A 259 8.51 20.01 8.54
C ALA A 259 9.98 19.56 8.59
N LEU A 260 10.75 19.75 7.50
CA LEU A 260 12.13 19.27 7.39
C LEU A 260 13.07 19.89 8.44
N LYS A 261 12.78 21.09 8.96
CA LYS A 261 13.56 21.73 10.03
C LYS A 261 13.64 20.87 11.31
N HIS A 262 12.64 20.02 11.53
CA HIS A 262 12.57 19.09 12.67
C HIS A 262 13.23 17.74 12.40
N LEU A 263 13.65 17.47 11.16
CA LEU A 263 14.26 16.21 10.71
C LEU A 263 15.75 16.41 10.44
N VAL A 264 16.47 16.90 11.44
CA VAL A 264 17.90 17.20 11.40
C VAL A 264 18.66 16.42 12.48
N ARG A 265 19.97 16.21 12.29
CA ARG A 265 20.81 15.54 13.29
C ARG A 265 20.97 16.35 14.58
N ASN A 266 21.20 17.66 14.42
CA ASN A 266 21.51 18.57 15.52
C ASN A 266 20.48 19.70 15.58
N PRO A 267 19.37 19.52 16.32
CA PRO A 267 18.36 20.56 16.48
C PRO A 267 18.93 21.78 17.23
N PRO A 268 18.53 23.02 16.86
CA PRO A 268 19.10 24.25 17.43
C PRO A 268 18.75 24.48 18.92
N GLU A 269 17.68 23.89 19.44
CA GLU A 269 17.20 24.10 20.83
C GLU A 269 17.69 23.03 21.81
N GLY A 270 18.62 22.15 21.40
CA GLY A 270 19.09 21.04 22.24
C GLY A 270 18.03 19.95 22.48
N THR A 271 16.92 20.01 21.75
CA THR A 271 15.90 18.96 21.72
C THR A 271 16.45 17.68 21.09
N GLU A 272 15.94 16.53 21.50
CA GLU A 272 16.39 15.25 20.94
C GLU A 272 16.00 15.16 19.45
N SER A 273 16.92 14.71 18.59
CA SER A 273 16.60 14.47 17.19
C SER A 273 15.62 13.29 17.08
N PRO A 274 14.57 13.35 16.25
CA PRO A 274 13.68 12.22 16.03
C PRO A 274 14.35 11.09 15.20
N LEU A 275 15.60 11.29 14.78
CA LEU A 275 16.32 10.43 13.85
C LEU A 275 17.28 9.48 14.58
N ASP A 276 17.48 8.28 14.04
CA ASP A 276 18.47 7.34 14.59
C ASP A 276 19.89 7.85 14.37
N PRO A 277 20.68 8.20 15.41
CA PRO A 277 22.02 8.76 15.22
C PRO A 277 23.00 7.74 14.63
N THR A 278 22.74 6.44 14.81
CA THR A 278 23.69 5.37 14.46
C THR A 278 23.59 4.89 13.02
N SER A 279 22.54 5.27 12.30
CA SER A 279 22.25 4.77 10.96
C SER A 279 21.86 5.89 9.98
N PRO A 280 22.11 5.70 8.67
CA PRO A 280 21.60 6.62 7.66
C PRO A 280 20.08 6.60 7.65
N VAL A 281 19.47 7.77 7.49
CA VAL A 281 18.03 7.94 7.45
C VAL A 281 17.59 8.21 6.02
N TYR A 282 16.54 7.53 5.59
CA TYR A 282 15.96 7.67 4.26
C TYR A 282 14.65 8.44 4.37
N ILE A 283 14.42 9.41 3.49
CA ILE A 283 13.17 10.16 3.42
C ILE A 283 12.54 10.04 2.04
N CYS A 284 11.21 10.03 2.02
CA CYS A 284 10.40 10.21 0.83
C CYS A 284 9.32 11.25 1.12
N THR A 285 9.20 12.27 0.27
CA THR A 285 8.06 13.18 0.30
C THR A 285 7.14 12.92 -0.88
N PHE A 286 5.84 12.90 -0.64
CA PHE A 286 4.79 12.70 -1.62
C PHE A 286 4.18 14.06 -1.96
N SER A 287 4.32 14.54 -3.20
CA SER A 287 3.81 15.86 -3.58
C SER A 287 3.18 15.84 -4.98
N PRO A 288 1.93 16.31 -5.13
CA PRO A 288 1.25 16.28 -6.43
C PRO A 288 1.81 17.31 -7.42
N CYS A 289 2.29 18.46 -6.94
CA CYS A 289 2.72 19.58 -7.78
C CYS A 289 4.25 19.72 -7.84
N LEU A 290 4.77 20.13 -8.98
CA LEU A 290 6.22 20.25 -9.19
C LEU A 290 6.83 21.42 -8.40
N GLU A 291 6.06 22.48 -8.13
CA GLU A 291 6.47 23.62 -7.32
C GLU A 291 6.72 23.21 -5.87
N GLN A 292 5.92 22.26 -5.35
CA GLN A 292 6.12 21.66 -4.04
C GLN A 292 7.42 20.86 -4.01
N VAL A 293 7.69 20.08 -5.07
CA VAL A 293 8.95 19.34 -5.24
C VAL A 293 10.15 20.29 -5.25
N GLN A 294 10.09 21.39 -6.01
CA GLN A 294 11.17 22.37 -6.10
C GLN A 294 11.52 22.97 -4.73
N ARG A 295 10.51 23.39 -3.95
CA ARG A 295 10.71 23.91 -2.59
C ARG A 295 11.31 22.86 -1.67
N THR A 296 10.78 21.63 -1.72
CA THR A 296 11.27 20.50 -0.92
C THR A 296 12.74 20.19 -1.21
N ILE A 297 13.12 20.09 -2.49
CA ILE A 297 14.51 19.83 -2.89
C ILE A 297 15.43 20.96 -2.43
N SER A 298 14.98 22.22 -2.55
CA SER A 298 15.76 23.38 -2.09
C SER A 298 16.07 23.28 -0.59
N THR A 299 15.05 23.01 0.23
CA THR A 299 15.20 22.88 1.69
C THR A 299 16.01 21.63 2.09
N LEU A 300 15.81 20.49 1.42
CA LEU A 300 16.61 19.28 1.64
C LEU A 300 18.11 19.57 1.43
N ARG A 301 18.46 20.30 0.37
CA ARG A 301 19.86 20.71 0.10
C ARG A 301 20.42 21.60 1.19
N GLN A 302 19.64 22.57 1.66
CA GLN A 302 20.05 23.48 2.75
C GLN A 302 20.29 22.73 4.07
N LEU A 303 19.53 21.67 4.32
CA LEU A 303 19.60 20.87 5.55
C LEU A 303 20.56 19.65 5.45
N GLY A 304 21.41 19.60 4.41
CA GLY A 304 22.46 18.59 4.30
C GLY A 304 21.99 17.20 3.87
N TRP A 305 20.78 17.07 3.33
CA TRP A 305 20.32 15.82 2.75
C TRP A 305 21.04 15.55 1.41
N LEU A 306 21.49 14.31 1.23
CA LEU A 306 22.26 13.87 0.07
C LEU A 306 21.44 12.89 -0.79
N GLY A 307 21.95 12.57 -1.98
CA GLY A 307 21.33 11.56 -2.86
C GLY A 307 19.91 11.92 -3.30
N ILE A 308 19.60 13.23 -3.41
CA ILE A 308 18.26 13.72 -3.73
C ILE A 308 17.87 13.29 -5.14
N SER A 309 16.73 12.61 -5.27
CA SER A 309 16.23 12.13 -6.55
C SER A 309 14.70 12.12 -6.55
N MET A 310 14.12 12.66 -7.62
CA MET A 310 12.67 12.67 -7.84
C MET A 310 12.30 11.65 -8.91
N VAL A 311 11.22 10.92 -8.69
CA VAL A 311 10.62 9.97 -9.65
C VAL A 311 9.10 9.98 -9.56
N GLU A 312 8.44 9.42 -10.55
CA GLU A 312 7.02 9.03 -10.52
C GLU A 312 6.90 7.52 -10.75
N VAL A 313 5.80 6.91 -10.29
CA VAL A 313 5.53 5.48 -10.49
C VAL A 313 4.25 5.30 -11.29
N ASN A 314 4.38 4.85 -12.53
CA ASN A 314 3.26 4.59 -13.42
C ASN A 314 2.91 3.09 -13.40
N ASN A 315 1.70 2.77 -12.96
CA ASN A 315 1.19 1.40 -12.94
C ASN A 315 0.05 1.23 -13.95
N ARG A 316 0.01 0.07 -14.62
CA ARG A 316 -1.07 -0.30 -15.53
C ARG A 316 -1.51 -1.73 -15.25
N ARG A 317 -2.81 -1.94 -15.02
CA ARG A 317 -3.37 -3.29 -14.95
C ARG A 317 -3.72 -3.79 -16.34
N ILE A 318 -3.35 -5.05 -16.60
CA ILE A 318 -3.66 -5.73 -17.86
C ILE A 318 -4.77 -6.74 -17.61
N GLU A 319 -5.84 -6.66 -18.40
CA GLU A 319 -6.92 -7.63 -18.43
C GLU A 319 -6.72 -8.61 -19.59
N ALA A 320 -6.67 -9.90 -19.27
CA ALA A 320 -6.74 -10.96 -20.28
C ALA A 320 -8.20 -11.20 -20.67
N LYS A 321 -8.51 -11.01 -21.96
CA LYS A 321 -9.84 -11.27 -22.54
C LYS A 321 -9.70 -12.21 -23.74
N ARG A 322 -10.77 -12.96 -24.03
CA ARG A 322 -10.88 -13.73 -25.28
C ARG A 322 -11.87 -13.03 -26.20
N GLU A 323 -11.37 -12.54 -27.31
CA GLU A 323 -12.21 -11.91 -28.34
C GLU A 323 -12.63 -12.96 -29.35
N ARG A 324 -13.93 -13.08 -29.53
CA ARG A 324 -14.55 -14.01 -30.48
C ARG A 324 -14.88 -13.22 -31.73
N VAL A 325 -14.12 -13.48 -32.81
CA VAL A 325 -14.27 -12.84 -34.11
C VAL A 325 -14.56 -13.93 -35.15
N GLY A 326 -15.52 -13.69 -36.04
CA GLY A 326 -16.01 -14.67 -37.01
C GLY A 326 -17.50 -14.95 -36.86
N LEU A 327 -18.14 -15.30 -37.97
CA LEU A 327 -19.55 -15.71 -38.07
C LEU A 327 -19.81 -17.03 -37.37
N ASP A 328 -18.76 -17.83 -37.13
CA ASP A 328 -18.81 -19.06 -36.31
C ASP A 328 -19.37 -18.83 -34.90
N TYR A 329 -19.38 -17.58 -34.42
CA TYR A 329 -19.89 -17.19 -33.11
C TYR A 329 -21.25 -16.48 -33.15
N GLU A 330 -21.95 -16.47 -34.29
CA GLU A 330 -23.20 -15.71 -34.48
C GLU A 330 -24.33 -16.11 -33.51
N ASN A 331 -24.36 -17.38 -33.10
CA ASN A 331 -25.36 -17.92 -32.19
C ASN A 331 -25.02 -17.77 -30.71
N ILE A 332 -23.89 -17.13 -30.37
CA ILE A 332 -23.47 -16.95 -28.98
C ILE A 332 -24.03 -15.65 -28.41
N ARG A 333 -24.69 -15.73 -27.25
CA ARG A 333 -25.28 -14.57 -26.58
C ARG A 333 -24.19 -13.58 -26.14
N GLY A 334 -24.31 -12.32 -26.53
CA GLY A 334 -23.44 -11.22 -26.08
C GLY A 334 -22.17 -11.00 -26.91
N THR A 335 -22.00 -11.68 -28.05
CA THR A 335 -20.92 -11.42 -29.01
C THR A 335 -21.39 -10.52 -30.14
N VAL A 336 -20.61 -9.49 -30.47
CA VAL A 336 -20.83 -8.70 -31.69
C VAL A 336 -20.07 -9.39 -32.82
N VAL A 337 -20.81 -9.80 -33.84
CA VAL A 337 -20.33 -10.75 -34.85
C VAL A 337 -19.81 -9.98 -36.06
N PHE A 338 -18.48 -9.88 -36.14
CA PHE A 338 -17.78 -9.35 -37.32
C PHE A 338 -17.12 -10.50 -38.08
N PRO A 339 -17.10 -10.47 -39.43
CA PRO A 339 -16.31 -11.39 -40.22
C PRO A 339 -14.83 -11.33 -39.79
N LYS A 340 -14.20 -12.49 -39.61
CA LYS A 340 -12.78 -12.61 -39.24
C LYS A 340 -11.83 -12.41 -40.41
N SER A 341 -12.34 -12.53 -41.63
CA SER A 341 -11.58 -12.41 -42.88
C SER A 341 -12.41 -11.72 -43.96
N VAL A 342 -11.73 -11.23 -45.01
CA VAL A 342 -12.39 -10.65 -46.19
C VAL A 342 -13.27 -11.69 -46.87
N ASP A 343 -12.81 -12.94 -46.98
CA ASP A 343 -13.57 -14.02 -47.61
C ASP A 343 -14.90 -14.27 -46.89
N GLU A 344 -14.86 -14.32 -45.56
CA GLU A 344 -16.07 -14.48 -44.73
C GLU A 344 -17.00 -13.25 -44.82
N ALA A 345 -16.44 -12.05 -44.99
CA ALA A 345 -17.23 -10.84 -45.20
C ALA A 345 -17.95 -10.87 -46.57
N VAL A 346 -17.24 -11.32 -47.61
CA VAL A 346 -17.79 -11.49 -48.95
C VAL A 346 -18.86 -12.58 -48.97
N GLU A 347 -18.63 -13.70 -48.30
CA GLU A 347 -19.59 -14.80 -48.16
C GLU A 347 -20.88 -14.34 -47.46
N ARG A 348 -20.76 -13.61 -46.34
CA ARG A 348 -21.92 -13.00 -45.67
C ARG A 348 -22.67 -12.03 -46.58
N THR A 349 -21.95 -11.20 -47.32
CA THR A 349 -22.56 -10.20 -48.21
C THR A 349 -23.35 -10.86 -49.32
N ARG A 350 -22.80 -11.92 -49.95
CA ARG A 350 -23.51 -12.71 -50.97
C ARG A 350 -24.77 -13.35 -50.40
N ALA A 351 -24.68 -13.98 -49.22
CA ALA A 351 -25.84 -14.60 -48.58
C ALA A 351 -26.96 -13.58 -48.24
N LEU A 352 -26.59 -12.36 -47.82
CA LEU A 352 -27.55 -11.28 -47.59
C LEU A 352 -28.20 -10.78 -48.89
N GLU A 353 -27.43 -10.70 -49.98
CA GLU A 353 -27.93 -10.30 -51.30
C GLU A 353 -28.92 -11.32 -51.85
N GLU A 354 -28.57 -12.62 -51.81
CA GLU A 354 -29.46 -13.71 -52.21
C GLU A 354 -30.76 -13.70 -51.41
N ARG A 355 -30.69 -13.51 -50.09
CA ARG A 355 -31.88 -13.39 -49.23
C ARG A 355 -32.75 -12.18 -49.59
N SER A 356 -32.13 -11.05 -49.92
CA SER A 356 -32.84 -9.84 -50.35
C SER A 356 -33.54 -10.04 -51.69
N GLN A 357 -32.89 -10.72 -52.63
CA GLN A 357 -33.49 -11.08 -53.92
C GLN A 357 -34.68 -12.03 -53.75
N LEU A 358 -34.55 -13.07 -52.92
CA LEU A 358 -35.64 -13.98 -52.59
C LEU A 358 -36.82 -13.24 -51.95
N PHE A 359 -36.56 -12.37 -50.96
CA PHE A 359 -37.60 -11.57 -50.31
C PHE A 359 -38.36 -10.70 -51.31
N ARG A 360 -37.64 -9.99 -52.20
CA ARG A 360 -38.23 -9.17 -53.29
C ARG A 360 -39.05 -10.02 -54.27
N ALA A 361 -38.58 -11.22 -54.60
CA ALA A 361 -39.29 -12.13 -55.49
C ALA A 361 -40.60 -12.64 -54.87
N THR A 362 -40.61 -13.00 -53.59
CA THR A 362 -41.85 -13.34 -52.86
C THR A 362 -42.81 -12.16 -52.75
N GLN A 363 -42.30 -10.95 -52.56
CA GLN A 363 -43.14 -9.75 -52.44
C GLN A 363 -43.83 -9.42 -53.77
N ASN A 364 -43.12 -9.55 -54.91
CA ASN A 364 -43.70 -9.37 -56.24
C ASN A 364 -44.70 -10.47 -56.63
N GLN A 365 -44.65 -11.66 -56.00
CA GLN A 365 -45.64 -12.72 -56.21
C GLN A 365 -46.89 -12.55 -55.34
N SER A 366 -46.83 -11.78 -54.26
CA SER A 366 -47.95 -11.55 -53.31
C SER A 366 -48.87 -10.39 -53.66
N ASP A 367 -48.63 -9.64 -54.76
CA ASP A 367 -49.50 -8.54 -55.22
C ASP A 367 -50.88 -9.01 -55.77
N GLY A 368 -51.26 -10.28 -55.57
CA GLY A 368 -52.52 -10.86 -56.04
C GLY A 368 -53.42 -11.52 -54.99
N ASP A 369 -52.97 -11.75 -53.74
CA ASP A 369 -53.86 -12.30 -52.71
C ASP A 369 -53.43 -11.92 -51.29
N SER A 370 -54.41 -11.53 -50.48
CA SER A 370 -54.25 -11.00 -49.13
C SER A 370 -54.13 -12.15 -48.12
N THR A 371 -52.96 -12.80 -48.05
CA THR A 371 -52.65 -13.71 -46.95
C THR A 371 -51.30 -13.37 -46.28
N PRO A 372 -51.20 -13.45 -44.94
CA PRO A 372 -49.98 -13.10 -44.24
C PRO A 372 -48.87 -14.09 -44.58
N ALA A 373 -47.71 -13.55 -44.98
CA ALA A 373 -46.51 -14.32 -45.30
C ALA A 373 -46.22 -15.40 -44.23
N PRO A 374 -45.86 -16.64 -44.62
CA PRO A 374 -45.41 -17.62 -43.66
C PRO A 374 -44.15 -17.06 -42.97
N LYS A 375 -44.12 -17.12 -41.64
CA LYS A 375 -42.89 -16.93 -40.87
C LYS A 375 -41.90 -17.96 -41.40
N THR A 376 -41.02 -17.54 -42.29
CA THR A 376 -39.85 -18.33 -42.65
C THR A 376 -39.06 -18.42 -41.36
N GLU A 377 -39.15 -19.59 -40.73
CA GLU A 377 -38.24 -19.99 -39.69
C GLU A 377 -36.83 -19.63 -40.17
N THR A 378 -36.12 -18.92 -39.32
CA THR A 378 -34.74 -18.49 -39.52
C THR A 378 -33.81 -19.69 -39.51
N ASP A 379 -34.01 -20.63 -40.44
CA ASP A 379 -33.02 -21.62 -40.82
C ASP A 379 -32.19 -21.00 -41.94
N THR A 380 -31.37 -20.02 -41.55
CA THR A 380 -30.03 -19.97 -42.12
C THR A 380 -29.48 -21.39 -42.00
N PRO A 381 -28.78 -21.98 -42.99
CA PRO A 381 -27.88 -23.08 -42.71
C PRO A 381 -26.78 -22.50 -41.83
N ALA A 382 -27.08 -22.29 -40.55
CA ALA A 382 -26.11 -22.14 -39.52
C ALA A 382 -25.21 -23.35 -39.76
N ARG A 383 -23.92 -23.11 -40.01
CA ARG A 383 -22.90 -24.13 -39.80
C ARG A 383 -23.12 -24.62 -38.36
N GLN A 384 -23.96 -25.63 -38.18
CA GLN A 384 -24.21 -26.34 -36.94
C GLN A 384 -23.04 -27.28 -36.65
N GLN A 385 -21.82 -26.84 -36.97
CA GLN A 385 -20.64 -27.40 -36.35
C GLN A 385 -20.49 -26.64 -35.06
N GLY A 386 -21.23 -27.08 -34.03
CA GLY A 386 -20.95 -26.67 -32.67
C GLY A 386 -19.47 -26.90 -32.44
N SER A 387 -18.73 -25.81 -32.21
CA SER A 387 -17.29 -25.91 -32.04
C SER A 387 -17.01 -26.87 -30.88
N GLU A 388 -16.23 -27.92 -31.14
CA GLU A 388 -15.82 -28.91 -30.11
C GLU A 388 -15.00 -28.24 -28.99
N VAL A 389 -14.54 -27.01 -29.23
CA VAL A 389 -13.80 -26.22 -28.26
C VAL A 389 -14.76 -25.67 -27.21
N PRO A 390 -14.54 -25.95 -25.91
CA PRO A 390 -15.35 -25.39 -24.84
C PRO A 390 -15.45 -23.87 -24.91
N VAL A 391 -16.61 -23.31 -24.57
CA VAL A 391 -16.91 -21.86 -24.63
C VAL A 391 -15.83 -20.98 -23.98
N TYR A 392 -15.19 -21.45 -22.89
CA TYR A 392 -14.12 -20.74 -22.19
C TYR A 392 -12.75 -20.75 -22.90
N LYS A 393 -12.54 -21.64 -23.87
CA LYS A 393 -11.34 -21.72 -24.72
C LYS A 393 -11.51 -21.06 -26.09
N GLN A 394 -12.76 -20.79 -26.50
CA GLN A 394 -13.08 -20.13 -27.77
C GLN A 394 -12.60 -18.67 -27.82
N GLY A 395 -12.23 -18.21 -29.02
CA GLY A 395 -11.75 -16.85 -29.26
C GLY A 395 -10.24 -16.67 -29.08
N ARG A 396 -9.71 -15.59 -29.65
CA ARG A 396 -8.30 -15.22 -29.58
C ARG A 396 -8.00 -14.58 -28.23
N MET A 397 -6.96 -15.06 -27.55
CA MET A 397 -6.49 -14.44 -26.32
C MET A 397 -5.87 -13.08 -26.65
N MET A 398 -6.30 -12.06 -25.94
CA MET A 398 -5.83 -10.69 -26.09
C MET A 398 -5.77 -9.99 -24.74
N THR A 399 -4.98 -8.93 -24.69
CA THR A 399 -4.81 -8.10 -23.49
C THR A 399 -5.35 -6.70 -23.74
N ARG A 400 -6.11 -6.15 -22.79
CA ARG A 400 -6.47 -4.72 -22.76
C ARG A 400 -6.01 -4.11 -21.46
N SER A 401 -5.64 -2.83 -21.50
CA SER A 401 -5.44 -2.05 -20.27
C SER A 401 -6.78 -1.81 -19.59
N GLU A 402 -6.75 -1.53 -18.29
CA GLU A 402 -7.90 -0.96 -17.58
C GLU A 402 -8.39 0.33 -18.24
N LEU A 403 -9.69 0.60 -18.15
CA LEU A 403 -10.32 1.77 -18.76
C LEU A 403 -9.92 3.08 -18.05
N ASP A 404 -9.97 3.06 -16.72
CA ASP A 404 -9.66 4.23 -15.89
C ASP A 404 -8.22 4.13 -15.38
N LEU A 405 -7.29 4.73 -16.12
CA LEU A 405 -5.89 4.80 -15.74
C LEU A 405 -5.64 5.96 -14.77
N LYS A 406 -4.95 5.66 -13.67
CA LYS A 406 -4.39 6.68 -12.78
C LYS A 406 -3.10 7.21 -13.37
N ASN A 407 -3.22 8.24 -14.22
CA ASN A 407 -2.09 8.80 -14.97
C ASN A 407 -1.09 9.57 -14.10
N HIS A 408 -1.51 10.09 -12.95
CA HIS A 408 -0.64 10.76 -11.99
C HIS A 408 -1.19 10.56 -10.58
N THR A 409 -0.32 10.16 -9.64
CA THR A 409 -0.63 10.12 -8.21
C THR A 409 0.08 11.25 -7.50
N SER A 410 1.41 11.23 -7.50
CA SER A 410 2.29 12.31 -7.06
C SER A 410 3.74 12.05 -7.46
N TYR A 411 4.55 13.11 -7.41
CA TYR A 411 6.00 12.99 -7.48
C TYR A 411 6.56 12.53 -6.14
N LEU A 412 7.53 11.62 -6.21
CA LEU A 412 8.20 11.03 -5.07
C LEU A 412 9.63 11.57 -5.00
N VAL A 413 9.92 12.40 -4.00
CA VAL A 413 11.27 12.93 -3.77
C VAL A 413 11.94 12.13 -2.67
N PHE A 414 13.01 11.44 -3.02
CA PHE A 414 13.84 10.68 -2.10
C PHE A 414 15.10 11.44 -1.74
N ALA A 415 15.54 11.30 -0.50
CA ALA A 415 16.87 11.73 -0.08
C ALA A 415 17.40 10.86 1.07
N VAL A 416 18.68 11.00 1.37
CA VAL A 416 19.35 10.28 2.44
C VAL A 416 20.10 11.27 3.32
N LEU A 417 19.88 11.19 4.63
CA LEU A 417 20.69 11.89 5.61
C LEU A 417 21.72 10.90 6.15
N PRO A 418 23.03 11.09 5.89
CA PRO A 418 24.08 10.24 6.44
C PRO A 418 23.98 10.14 7.97
N ARG A 419 24.54 9.06 8.52
CA ARG A 419 24.75 8.98 9.98
C ARG A 419 25.62 10.14 10.43
N GLU A 420 25.48 10.54 11.68
CA GLU A 420 26.46 11.44 12.28
C GLU A 420 27.84 10.77 12.23
N TRP A 421 28.85 11.54 11.85
CA TRP A 421 30.20 11.03 11.63
C TRP A 421 31.17 11.87 12.45
N THR A 422 31.55 11.36 13.62
CA THR A 422 32.44 12.09 14.52
C THR A 422 33.90 11.94 14.09
N GLU A 423 34.80 12.77 14.63
CA GLU A 423 36.23 12.64 14.38
C GLU A 423 36.77 11.29 14.89
N GLU A 424 36.20 10.74 15.96
CA GLU A 424 36.53 9.42 16.47
C GLU A 424 36.05 8.29 15.54
N ASP A 425 34.91 8.46 14.88
CA ASP A 425 34.46 7.53 13.82
C ASP A 425 35.38 7.58 12.61
N GLU A 426 35.80 8.78 12.20
CA GLU A 426 36.76 9.00 11.12
C GLU A 426 38.10 8.32 11.42
N LYS A 427 38.62 8.52 12.65
CA LYS A 427 39.87 7.88 13.10
C LYS A 427 39.76 6.36 13.11
N ARG A 428 38.69 5.80 13.70
CA ARG A 428 38.43 4.34 13.70
C ARG A 428 38.31 3.78 12.29
N CYS A 429 37.71 4.53 11.36
CA CYS A 429 37.64 4.13 9.96
C CYS A 429 39.02 4.13 9.30
N ARG A 430 39.84 5.17 9.50
CA ARG A 430 41.21 5.20 8.96
C ARG A 430 42.11 4.09 9.53
N GLU A 431 41.92 3.73 10.80
CA GLU A 431 42.64 2.62 11.43
C GLU A 431 42.24 1.27 10.83
N LYS A 432 40.95 1.08 10.56
CA LYS A 432 40.42 -0.19 10.03
C LYS A 432 40.56 -0.32 8.51
N TRP A 433 40.60 0.79 7.79
CA TRP A 433 40.84 0.88 6.34
C TRP A 433 41.93 1.91 6.06
N PRO A 434 43.21 1.57 6.35
CA PRO A 434 44.32 2.47 6.05
C PRO A 434 44.32 2.77 4.55
N SER A 435 44.38 4.04 4.19
CA SER A 435 44.50 4.42 2.79
C SER A 435 45.75 3.76 2.21
N ASN A 436 45.62 3.15 1.03
CA ASN A 436 46.80 2.81 0.24
C ASN A 436 47.55 4.12 0.05
N ARG A 437 48.71 4.25 0.70
CA ARG A 437 49.62 5.37 0.47
C ARG A 437 49.86 5.40 -1.03
N VAL A 438 49.24 6.36 -1.73
CA VAL A 438 49.83 6.88 -2.95
C VAL A 438 51.23 7.25 -2.51
N GLN A 439 52.25 6.54 -3.01
CA GLN A 439 53.62 6.89 -2.71
C GLN A 439 53.74 8.37 -3.03
N GLU A 440 53.92 9.20 -2.01
CA GLU A 440 54.38 10.56 -2.25
C GLU A 440 55.58 10.42 -3.17
N PRO A 441 55.66 11.20 -4.27
CA PRO A 441 56.77 11.08 -5.20
C PRO A 441 58.03 11.22 -4.37
N GLN A 442 58.79 10.13 -4.25
CA GLN A 442 60.04 10.14 -3.53
C GLN A 442 60.87 11.22 -4.22
N GLY A 443 61.04 12.36 -3.55
CA GLY A 443 62.01 13.36 -3.97
C GLY A 443 63.35 12.66 -4.24
N PRO A 444 64.17 13.16 -5.16
CA PRO A 444 65.35 12.45 -5.66
C PRO A 444 66.16 11.88 -4.50
N GLN A 445 66.28 10.55 -4.44
CA GLN A 445 67.01 9.87 -3.38
C GLN A 445 68.44 10.40 -3.35
N LYS A 446 68.80 11.15 -2.30
CA LYS A 446 70.14 11.68 -2.11
C LYS A 446 71.14 10.52 -2.13
N SER A 447 72.17 10.61 -2.97
CA SER A 447 73.22 9.58 -3.06
C SER A 447 73.87 9.36 -1.70
N LYS A 448 74.28 8.12 -1.38
CA LYS A 448 75.08 7.79 -0.18
C LYS A 448 76.28 8.74 0.00
N LYS A 449 76.85 9.26 -1.10
CA LYS A 449 77.95 10.22 -1.08
C LYS A 449 77.53 11.61 -0.59
N GLN A 450 76.31 12.03 -0.92
CA GLN A 450 75.71 13.30 -0.50
C GLN A 450 75.37 13.26 0.99
N LEU A 451 74.74 12.17 1.45
CA LEU A 451 74.43 11.95 2.87
C LEU A 451 75.69 11.92 3.74
N LYS A 452 76.77 11.27 3.27
CA LYS A 452 78.04 11.21 4.00
C LYS A 452 78.75 12.57 4.06
N ARG A 453 78.56 13.42 3.05
CA ARG A 453 79.10 14.78 3.01
C ARG A 453 78.35 15.71 3.97
N GLU A 454 77.03 15.69 3.94
CA GLU A 454 76.18 16.47 4.86
C GLU A 454 76.41 16.06 6.33
N ALA A 455 76.52 14.76 6.62
CA ALA A 455 76.81 14.27 7.98
C ALA A 455 78.22 14.67 8.47
N LYS A 456 79.18 14.79 7.55
CA LYS A 456 80.53 15.27 7.89
C LYS A 456 80.51 16.77 8.18
N GLU A 457 79.84 17.56 7.33
CA GLU A 457 79.68 19.01 7.55
C GLU A 457 78.96 19.31 8.87
N GLN A 458 77.92 18.55 9.23
CA GLN A 458 77.25 18.69 10.53
C GLN A 458 78.16 18.35 11.72
N ARG A 459 78.97 17.29 11.62
CA ARG A 459 79.96 16.96 12.66
C ARG A 459 81.02 18.03 12.80
N ASP A 460 81.47 18.61 11.69
CA ASP A 460 82.49 19.66 11.70
C ASP A 460 81.91 20.97 12.27
N LEU A 461 80.64 21.27 12.04
CA LEU A 461 79.91 22.39 12.67
C LEU A 461 79.76 22.18 14.18
N GLN A 462 79.31 21.01 14.63
CA GLN A 462 79.18 20.70 16.06
C GLN A 462 80.52 20.76 16.81
N LYS A 463 81.60 20.32 16.17
CA LYS A 463 82.95 20.44 16.75
C LYS A 463 83.41 21.89 16.85
N LYS A 464 83.08 22.73 15.87
CA LYS A 464 83.39 24.17 15.93
C LYS A 464 82.61 24.86 17.04
N GLU A 465 81.32 24.57 17.18
CA GLU A 465 80.49 25.09 18.27
C GLU A 465 81.01 24.65 19.65
N GLN A 466 81.36 23.38 19.82
CA GLN A 466 81.98 22.89 21.06
C GLN A 466 83.31 23.57 21.37
N SER A 467 84.19 23.76 20.37
CA SER A 467 85.46 24.45 20.57
C SER A 467 85.30 25.93 20.92
N GLN A 468 84.27 26.60 20.38
CA GLN A 468 83.95 27.98 20.72
C GLN A 468 83.45 28.09 22.16
N LEU A 469 82.56 27.19 22.58
CA LEU A 469 82.04 27.12 23.95
C LEU A 469 83.15 26.83 24.99
N GLU A 470 84.09 25.92 24.67
CA GLU A 470 85.24 25.66 25.53
C GLU A 470 86.20 26.85 25.61
N THR A 471 86.38 27.61 24.53
CA THR A 471 87.25 28.80 24.53
C THR A 471 86.63 29.98 25.28
N GLU A 472 85.31 30.09 25.31
CA GLU A 472 84.58 31.09 26.10
C GLU A 472 84.58 30.76 27.60
N SER A 473 84.46 29.47 27.97
CA SER A 473 84.67 28.99 29.34
C SER A 473 86.11 29.19 29.87
N GLN A 474 87.07 29.30 28.96
CA GLN A 474 88.48 29.75 29.10
C GLN A 474 88.70 31.13 29.75
N LYS A 475 87.72 32.03 29.63
CA LYS A 475 87.92 33.49 29.78
C LYS A 475 87.10 34.14 30.89
N GLU A 476 86.35 33.36 31.67
CA GLU A 476 85.85 33.73 33.00
C GLU A 476 86.80 33.23 34.08
#